data_AF-A0A7K3ADL0-F1
#
_entry.id   AF-A0A7K3ADL0-F1
#
_cell.length_a   1.000
_cell.length_b   1.000
_cell.length_c   1.000
_cell.angle_alpha   90.00
_cell.angle_beta   90.00
_cell.angle_gamma   90.00
#
_symmetry.space_group_name_H-M   'P 1'
#
loop_
_entity.id
_entity.type
_entity.pdbx_description
1 polymer ?
#
loop_
_entity_poly.entity_id
_entity_poly.type
_entity_poly.pdbx_seq_one_letter_code
_entity_poly.pdbx_strand_id
1 'polypeptide(L)'
;MSTGNRNNADPLGEREYPIEDKNLTEDQNQHLTDSLRKVRDMPNAPAALKDLARQLLSGRMELKDVLDSPSGHRALGEGLAPLREQWRNMSPQERQKVRDYDPDEDPKRGGAERDKRIR
;
A
#
# COMPACT_ATOMS: atom_id res chain seq x y z
N MET A 1 -4.85 -43.24 11.14
CA MET A 1 -5.92 -42.59 10.35
C MET A 1 -5.49 -41.16 10.10
N SER A 2 -5.18 -40.84 8.84
CA SER A 2 -4.84 -39.47 8.40
C SER A 2 -6.10 -38.65 8.20
N THR A 3 -6.11 -37.42 8.71
CA THR A 3 -6.92 -36.33 8.14
C THR A 3 -6.05 -35.08 8.14
N GLY A 4 -5.41 -34.82 6.99
CA GLY A 4 -4.73 -33.56 6.73
C GLY A 4 -5.77 -32.47 6.52
N ASN A 5 -5.71 -31.41 7.32
CA ASN A 5 -6.53 -30.22 7.08
C ASN A 5 -5.70 -29.22 6.27
N ARG A 6 -5.88 -29.26 4.95
CA ARG A 6 -5.31 -28.30 3.99
C ARG A 6 -6.09 -27.00 4.12
N ASN A 7 -5.67 -26.14 5.04
CA ASN A 7 -6.04 -24.74 5.01
C ASN A 7 -5.27 -24.08 3.86
N ASN A 8 -5.80 -24.23 2.65
CA ASN A 8 -5.43 -23.39 1.52
C ASN A 8 -5.83 -21.97 1.88
N ALA A 9 -4.86 -21.24 2.43
CA ALA A 9 -4.95 -19.82 2.68
C ALA A 9 -5.15 -19.10 1.34
N ASP A 10 -6.38 -18.68 1.08
CA ASP A 10 -6.66 -17.64 0.11
C ASP A 10 -5.90 -16.38 0.58
N PRO A 11 -4.91 -15.87 -0.17
CA PRO A 11 -3.99 -14.84 0.33
C PRO A 11 -4.67 -13.47 0.57
N LEU A 12 -5.96 -13.34 0.22
CA LEU A 12 -6.80 -12.15 0.40
C LEU A 12 -8.18 -12.45 1.00
N GLY A 13 -8.41 -13.67 1.53
CA GLY A 13 -9.70 -14.04 2.13
C GLY A 13 -10.01 -13.22 3.38
N GLU A 14 -11.25 -12.74 3.46
CA GLU A 14 -11.93 -12.04 4.57
C GLU A 14 -11.20 -12.13 5.91
N ARG A 15 -10.16 -11.32 6.08
CA ARG A 15 -9.56 -11.12 7.40
C ARG A 15 -10.42 -10.06 8.06
N GLU A 16 -11.12 -10.46 9.11
CA GLU A 16 -11.76 -9.55 10.04
C GLU A 16 -10.62 -8.80 10.75
N TYR A 17 -10.18 -7.69 10.15
CA TYR A 17 -9.21 -6.81 10.75
C TYR A 17 -9.97 -6.00 11.81
N PRO A 18 -9.68 -6.17 13.11
CA PRO A 18 -10.29 -5.33 14.12
C PRO A 18 -9.88 -3.89 13.84
N ILE A 19 -10.86 -3.06 13.47
CA ILE A 19 -10.66 -1.62 13.32
C ILE A 19 -10.61 -1.08 14.76
N GLU A 20 -9.40 -0.85 15.25
CA GLU A 20 -9.21 -0.17 16.54
C GLU A 20 -9.24 1.34 16.30
N ASP A 21 -10.08 2.07 17.04
CA ASP A 21 -10.11 3.55 17.08
C ASP A 21 -8.86 4.12 17.80
N LYS A 22 -7.67 3.71 17.35
CA LYS A 22 -6.39 4.23 17.84
C LYS A 22 -5.80 5.14 16.78
N ASN A 23 -5.26 6.28 17.22
CA ASN A 23 -4.45 7.13 16.35
C ASN A 23 -3.25 6.33 15.83
N LEU A 24 -2.89 6.56 14.57
CA LEU A 24 -1.67 6.00 13.98
C LEU A 24 -0.45 6.48 14.78
N THR A 25 0.51 5.59 14.99
CA THR A 25 1.82 5.97 15.54
C THR A 25 2.56 6.89 14.56
N GLU A 26 3.61 7.57 15.03
CA GLU A 26 4.44 8.43 14.18
C GLU A 26 5.03 7.65 12.99
N ASP A 27 5.55 6.44 13.24
CA ASP A 27 6.07 5.55 12.20
C ASP A 27 4.99 5.16 11.18
N GLN A 28 3.77 4.87 11.64
CA GLN A 28 2.65 4.53 10.76
C GLN A 28 2.22 5.73 9.90
N ASN A 29 2.20 6.93 10.47
CA ASN A 29 1.92 8.17 9.73
C ASN A 29 3.01 8.46 8.68
N GLN A 30 4.27 8.24 9.03
CA GLN A 30 5.38 8.41 8.10
C GLN A 30 5.28 7.41 6.94
N HIS A 31 5.01 6.13 7.26
CA HIS A 31 4.81 5.09 6.25
C HIS A 31 3.62 5.37 5.33
N LEU A 32 2.50 5.84 5.88
CA LEU A 32 1.33 6.27 5.11
C LEU A 32 1.69 7.41 4.17
N THR A 33 2.38 8.43 4.67
CA THR A 33 2.81 9.59 3.88
C THR A 33 3.70 9.18 2.71
N ASP A 34 4.67 8.30 2.95
CA ASP A 34 5.57 7.81 1.91
C ASP A 34 4.85 6.94 0.88
N SER A 35 3.90 6.12 1.32
CA SER A 35 3.04 5.32 0.43
C SER A 35 2.18 6.21 -0.47
N LEU A 36 1.55 7.26 0.09
CA LEU A 36 0.75 8.22 -0.69
C LEU A 36 1.61 9.00 -1.70
N ARG A 37 2.85 9.36 -1.34
CA ARG A 37 3.80 10.00 -2.27
C ARG A 37 4.13 9.08 -3.43
N LYS A 38 4.42 7.80 -3.16
CA LYS A 38 4.68 6.80 -4.21
C LYS A 38 3.48 6.64 -5.14
N VAL A 39 2.27 6.55 -4.60
CA VAL A 39 1.04 6.44 -5.40
C VAL A 39 0.84 7.66 -6.31
N ARG A 40 1.06 8.86 -5.77
CA ARG A 40 0.99 10.12 -6.54
C ARG A 40 1.96 10.14 -7.71
N ASP A 41 3.20 9.69 -7.49
CA ASP A 41 4.29 9.77 -8.44
C ASP A 41 4.38 8.54 -9.38
N MET A 42 3.61 7.48 -9.10
CA MET A 42 3.61 6.26 -9.89
C MET A 42 2.99 6.52 -11.29
N PRO A 43 3.73 6.34 -12.40
CA PRO A 43 3.28 6.73 -13.73
C PRO A 43 1.98 6.01 -14.14
N ASN A 44 1.84 4.73 -13.79
CA ASN A 44 0.74 3.88 -14.19
C ASN A 44 -0.42 3.85 -13.19
N ALA A 45 -0.36 4.60 -12.09
CA ALA A 45 -1.47 4.65 -11.14
C ALA A 45 -2.69 5.40 -11.75
N PRO A 46 -3.93 4.93 -11.52
CA PRO A 46 -5.13 5.59 -12.01
C PRO A 46 -5.25 7.04 -11.54
N ALA A 47 -5.77 7.92 -12.39
CA ALA A 47 -5.88 9.36 -12.09
C ALA A 47 -6.65 9.64 -10.79
N ALA A 48 -7.78 8.95 -10.58
CA ALA A 48 -8.58 9.07 -9.36
C ALA A 48 -7.78 8.73 -8.09
N LEU A 49 -6.90 7.72 -8.16
CA LEU A 49 -6.06 7.30 -7.04
C LEU A 49 -4.94 8.30 -6.78
N LYS A 50 -4.35 8.88 -7.83
CA LYS A 50 -3.35 9.96 -7.71
C LYS A 50 -3.95 11.22 -7.10
N ASP A 51 -5.16 11.61 -7.51
CA ASP A 51 -5.81 12.81 -6.98
C ASP A 51 -6.24 12.62 -5.53
N LEU A 52 -6.73 11.43 -5.17
CA LEU A 52 -6.99 11.08 -3.77
C LEU A 52 -5.70 11.19 -2.92
N ALA A 53 -4.59 10.65 -3.42
CA ALA A 53 -3.30 10.75 -2.74
C ALA A 53 -2.85 12.21 -2.56
N ARG A 54 -3.07 13.09 -3.55
CA ARG A 54 -2.79 14.53 -3.43
C ARG A 54 -3.66 15.20 -2.37
N GLN A 55 -4.95 14.88 -2.33
CA GLN A 55 -5.89 15.45 -1.37
C GLN A 55 -5.51 15.07 0.07
N LEU A 56 -5.20 13.78 0.30
CA LEU A 56 -4.73 13.26 1.58
C LEU A 56 -3.39 13.91 1.99
N LEU A 57 -2.40 13.97 1.09
CA LEU A 57 -1.10 14.60 1.38
C LEU A 57 -1.21 16.12 1.65
N SER A 58 -2.21 16.77 1.08
CA SER A 58 -2.44 18.21 1.28
C SER A 58 -3.19 18.55 2.58
N GLY A 59 -3.69 17.54 3.30
CA GLY A 59 -4.55 17.73 4.48
C GLY A 59 -5.92 18.30 4.16
N ARG A 60 -6.31 18.41 2.87
CA ARG A 60 -7.65 18.84 2.46
C ARG A 60 -8.72 17.79 2.70
N MET A 61 -8.31 16.56 2.96
CA MET A 61 -9.15 15.40 3.18
C MET A 61 -8.46 14.48 4.16
N GLU A 62 -9.19 14.03 5.18
CA GLU A 62 -8.66 13.02 6.10
C GLU A 62 -8.96 11.61 5.57
N LEU A 63 -8.09 10.65 5.89
CA LEU A 63 -8.29 9.26 5.49
C LEU A 63 -9.62 8.71 6.04
N LYS A 64 -10.00 9.11 7.25
CA LYS A 64 -11.29 8.72 7.85
C LYS A 64 -12.48 9.17 7.01
N ASP A 65 -12.46 10.40 6.46
CA ASP A 65 -13.56 10.94 5.68
C ASP A 65 -13.73 10.20 4.34
N VAL A 66 -12.61 9.72 3.78
CA VAL A 66 -12.61 8.86 2.60
C VAL A 66 -13.26 7.51 2.93
N LEU A 67 -12.91 6.93 4.08
CA LEU A 67 -13.43 5.64 4.51
C LEU A 67 -14.90 5.74 4.98
N ASP A 68 -15.34 6.85 5.54
CA ASP A 68 -16.73 7.02 5.99
C ASP A 68 -17.68 7.37 4.84
N SER A 69 -17.16 7.80 3.69
CA SER A 69 -17.98 8.22 2.55
C SER A 69 -18.18 7.09 1.50
N PRO A 70 -19.41 6.86 1.01
CA PRO A 70 -19.66 5.93 -0.09
C PRO A 70 -18.88 6.27 -1.36
N SER A 71 -18.64 7.56 -1.59
CA SER A 71 -17.85 8.06 -2.72
C SER A 71 -16.37 7.74 -2.56
N GLY A 72 -15.81 7.86 -1.36
CA GLY A 72 -14.41 7.49 -1.08
C GLY A 72 -14.18 5.99 -1.16
N HIS A 73 -15.13 5.17 -0.69
CA HIS A 73 -15.12 3.73 -0.90
C HIS A 73 -15.09 3.34 -2.39
N ARG A 74 -15.91 3.98 -3.23
CA ARG A 74 -15.83 3.74 -4.68
C ARG A 74 -14.51 4.20 -5.28
N ALA A 75 -14.02 5.38 -4.91
CA ALA A 75 -12.76 5.90 -5.41
C ALA A 75 -11.58 4.97 -5.10
N LEU A 76 -11.52 4.44 -3.87
CA LEU A 76 -10.54 3.42 -3.48
C LEU A 76 -10.78 2.09 -4.20
N GLY A 77 -12.02 1.62 -4.25
CA GLY A 77 -12.37 0.35 -4.88
C GLY A 77 -12.09 0.30 -6.37
N GLU A 78 -12.50 1.32 -7.11
CA GLU A 78 -12.28 1.49 -8.55
C GLU A 78 -10.82 1.85 -8.84
N GLY A 79 -10.23 2.75 -8.06
CA GLY A 79 -8.83 3.16 -8.20
C GLY A 79 -7.83 2.02 -7.97
N LEU A 80 -8.17 1.08 -7.08
CA LEU A 80 -7.34 -0.11 -6.82
C LEU A 80 -7.76 -1.32 -7.66
N ALA A 81 -8.86 -1.27 -8.41
CA ALA A 81 -9.33 -2.41 -9.20
C ALA A 81 -8.27 -2.94 -10.20
N PRO A 82 -7.56 -2.09 -10.96
CA PRO A 82 -6.51 -2.56 -11.87
C PRO A 82 -5.35 -3.21 -11.12
N LEU A 83 -5.00 -2.69 -9.93
CA LEU A 83 -3.92 -3.25 -9.11
C LEU A 83 -4.32 -4.61 -8.54
N ARG A 84 -5.58 -4.76 -8.10
CA ARG A 84 -6.13 -6.06 -7.66
C ARG A 84 -6.18 -7.07 -8.80
N GLU A 85 -6.48 -6.64 -10.02
CA GLU A 85 -6.44 -7.51 -11.20
C GLU A 85 -5.02 -7.95 -11.55
N GLN A 86 -4.05 -7.02 -11.56
CA GLN A 86 -2.64 -7.35 -11.72
C GLN A 86 -2.17 -8.35 -10.65
N TRP A 87 -2.54 -8.11 -9.38
CA TRP A 87 -2.24 -9.03 -8.29
C TRP A 87 -2.84 -10.42 -8.54
N ARG A 88 -4.10 -10.50 -8.97
CA ARG A 88 -4.77 -11.78 -9.30
C ARG A 88 -4.13 -12.52 -10.48
N ASN A 89 -3.48 -11.80 -11.39
CA ASN A 89 -2.78 -12.39 -12.53
C ASN A 89 -1.31 -12.76 -12.22
N MET A 90 -0.71 -12.21 -11.16
CA MET A 90 0.62 -12.59 -10.70
C MET A 90 0.65 -14.04 -10.18
N SER A 91 1.75 -14.74 -10.43
CA SER A 91 2.02 -16.05 -9.84
C SER A 91 2.19 -15.95 -8.31
N PRO A 92 1.99 -17.06 -7.55
CA PRO A 92 2.19 -17.04 -6.10
C PRO A 92 3.58 -16.57 -5.67
N GLN A 93 4.61 -16.90 -6.47
CA GLN A 93 6.00 -16.53 -6.20
C GLN A 93 6.22 -15.02 -6.42
N GLU A 94 5.61 -14.43 -7.44
CA GLU A 94 5.67 -12.98 -7.69
C GLU A 94 4.91 -12.20 -6.62
N ARG A 95 3.73 -12.68 -6.20
CA ARG A 95 3.01 -12.09 -5.07
C ARG A 95 3.84 -12.10 -3.79
N GLN A 96 4.55 -13.21 -3.54
CA GLN A 96 5.41 -13.31 -2.36
C GLN A 96 6.55 -12.29 -2.42
N LYS A 97 7.18 -12.09 -3.59
CA LYS A 97 8.19 -11.04 -3.77
C LYS A 97 7.67 -9.63 -3.52
N VAL A 98 6.42 -9.33 -3.87
CA VAL A 98 5.83 -8.01 -3.58
C VAL A 98 5.50 -7.87 -2.08
N ARG A 99 5.14 -8.96 -1.39
CA ARG A 99 4.93 -8.95 0.06
C ARG A 99 6.24 -8.78 0.84
N ASP A 100 7.28 -9.42 0.35
CA ASP A 100 8.62 -9.35 0.93
C ASP A 100 9.41 -8.13 0.42
N TYR A 101 8.80 -7.29 -0.42
CA TYR A 101 9.43 -6.07 -0.89
C TYR A 101 9.53 -5.07 0.26
N ASP A 102 10.73 -4.94 0.81
CA ASP A 102 11.11 -3.82 1.64
C ASP A 102 11.59 -2.66 0.74
N PRO A 103 10.87 -1.52 0.70
CA PRO A 103 11.30 -0.37 -0.09
C PRO A 103 12.63 0.25 0.35
N ASP A 104 13.14 -0.08 1.53
CA ASP A 104 14.44 0.40 2.02
C ASP A 104 15.62 -0.51 1.59
N GLU A 105 15.34 -1.73 1.12
CA GLU A 105 16.34 -2.64 0.54
C GLU A 105 16.46 -2.52 -1.00
N ASP A 106 15.68 -1.65 -1.64
CA ASP A 106 15.71 -1.48 -3.10
C ASP A 106 17.04 -0.83 -3.57
N PRO A 107 17.91 -1.57 -4.29
CA PRO A 107 19.24 -1.07 -4.70
C PRO A 107 19.18 0.09 -5.69
N LYS A 108 18.02 0.40 -6.27
CA LYS A 108 17.82 1.58 -7.14
C LYS A 108 17.61 2.87 -6.34
N ARG A 109 17.33 2.79 -5.04
CA ARG A 109 17.26 3.94 -4.12
C ARG A 109 18.66 4.28 -3.61
N GLY A 110 19.60 4.37 -4.56
CA GLY A 110 21.04 4.40 -4.38
C GLY A 110 21.49 5.14 -3.13
N GLY A 111 22.39 4.48 -2.39
CA GLY A 111 23.26 5.16 -1.46
C GLY A 111 23.87 6.37 -2.16
N ALA A 112 23.40 7.55 -1.76
CA ALA A 112 24.14 8.78 -1.95
C ALA A 112 25.40 8.62 -1.12
N GLU A 113 26.45 8.13 -1.78
CA GLU A 113 27.84 8.53 -1.62
C GLU A 113 28.06 9.38 -0.36
N ARG A 114 28.30 8.70 0.77
CA ARG A 114 28.98 9.30 1.91
C ARG A 114 30.40 9.59 1.45
N ASP A 115 30.54 10.66 0.68
CA ASP A 115 31.81 11.15 0.17
C ASP A 115 32.69 11.46 1.38
N LYS A 116 33.73 10.66 1.52
CA LYS A 116 34.78 10.80 2.50
C LYS A 116 35.64 12.00 2.09
N ARG A 117 35.10 13.21 2.27
CA ARG A 117 35.89 14.44 2.20
C ARG A 117 35.28 15.47 3.14
N ILE A 118 35.79 15.50 4.38
CA ILE A 118 36.44 16.69 4.92
C ILE A 118 37.45 16.19 5.97
N ARG A 119 38.60 16.85 5.89
CA ARG A 119 39.92 16.63 6.45
C ARG A 119 39.99 16.61 7.97
#